data_AF-A0A9Q8E8R4-F1
#
_entry.id   AF-A0A9Q8E8R4-F1
#
_cell.length_a   1.000
_cell.length_b   1.000
_cell.length_c   1.000
_cell.angle_alpha   90.00
_cell.angle_beta   90.00
_cell.angle_gamma   90.00
#
_symmetry.space_group_name_H-M   'P 1'
#
loop_
_entity.id
_entity.type
_entity.pdbx_description
1 polymer ?
#
loop_
_entity_poly.entity_id
_entity_poly.type
_entity_poly.pdbx_seq_one_letter_code
_entity_poly.pdbx_strand_id
1 'polypeptide(L)'
;MSSAGVGVEEIRSLGFDATCSLVALDEQGQGLAVSPGEPSDHNIIMWMDHRAVQETQRINATQDPALRYVGGEVSVEMELPKALWLKNHFPATWQSAHRFYDLADFLVWKATACDVAGLCTLTCKWNYLAHEQRFSHSLLDAVELTDLLNKIPSRILPPGAAVGTLSPDAAQALGLTTAVVVASGMIDAHAGGVALAGAEPAGTLALISGTSNCHMLCSEQEIHTPGVWGPYWSAMLPGYWLTEGGQSAAGALVDWTLQESGASAELFHKAEARGCHPIVLVNEWVAALEEQESEPGRYLHVLADHHGNRSPRARPDARGSVCGLTLERGEMQVARLYLATLQAIACGTRHIMEVMRENGHTISRLTLCGGATHNPLWLREYADATGCDIHLMQEEDAVTLGAAITGAVASGVWADVPSACRAMVCPGGVIKANPARQDFYDRKYQAYLMMWDQQQALNQVMQ
;
A
#
# COMPACT_ATOMS: atom_id res chain seq x y z
N MET A 1 0.58 -22.80 -17.33
CA MET A 1 1.59 -23.88 -17.28
C MET A 1 2.28 -24.14 -18.63
N SER A 2 1.59 -24.11 -19.78
CA SER A 2 2.27 -24.25 -21.10
C SER A 2 3.27 -23.14 -21.41
N SER A 3 3.03 -21.91 -20.93
CA SER A 3 3.96 -20.78 -21.08
C SER A 3 5.14 -20.84 -20.11
N ALA A 4 4.96 -21.41 -18.92
CA ALA A 4 6.01 -21.54 -17.90
C ALA A 4 6.91 -22.76 -18.14
N GLY A 5 6.42 -23.78 -18.86
CA GLY A 5 7.21 -24.97 -19.20
C GLY A 5 7.48 -25.93 -18.03
N VAL A 6 6.72 -25.81 -16.93
CA VAL A 6 6.89 -26.59 -15.69
C VAL A 6 5.76 -27.60 -15.54
N GLY A 7 6.09 -28.83 -15.11
CA GLY A 7 5.13 -29.89 -14.81
C GLY A 7 4.29 -29.58 -13.56
N VAL A 8 3.04 -30.07 -13.52
CA VAL A 8 2.11 -29.76 -12.42
C VAL A 8 2.60 -30.34 -11.09
N GLU A 9 3.33 -31.44 -11.17
CA GLU A 9 4.00 -32.15 -10.08
C GLU A 9 5.23 -31.41 -9.53
N GLU A 10 5.76 -30.43 -10.26
CA GLU A 10 6.90 -29.62 -9.84
C GLU A 10 6.47 -28.40 -9.01
N ILE A 11 5.17 -28.04 -9.07
CA ILE A 11 4.60 -26.97 -8.24
C ILE A 11 4.44 -27.48 -6.81
N ARG A 12 5.22 -26.94 -5.87
CA ARG A 12 5.21 -27.38 -4.47
C ARG A 12 4.28 -26.58 -3.57
N SER A 13 4.06 -25.31 -3.89
CA SER A 13 3.31 -24.40 -3.02
C SER A 13 2.69 -23.22 -3.73
N LEU A 14 1.71 -22.61 -3.07
CA LEU A 14 1.10 -21.35 -3.43
C LEU A 14 1.07 -20.41 -2.21
N GLY A 15 1.30 -19.13 -2.45
CA GLY A 15 0.87 -18.07 -1.55
C GLY A 15 -0.23 -17.25 -2.22
N PHE A 16 -1.12 -16.68 -1.43
CA PHE A 16 -2.17 -15.80 -1.90
C PHE A 16 -2.01 -14.43 -1.27
N ASP A 17 -2.04 -13.41 -2.12
CA ASP A 17 -2.23 -12.03 -1.72
C ASP A 17 -3.50 -11.44 -2.32
N ALA A 18 -4.04 -10.40 -1.68
CA ALA A 18 -5.18 -9.65 -2.17
C ALA A 18 -5.24 -8.26 -1.54
N THR A 19 -6.08 -7.38 -2.11
CA THR A 19 -6.51 -6.15 -1.41
C THR A 19 -7.21 -6.50 -0.10
N CYS A 20 -7.09 -5.66 0.92
CA CYS A 20 -7.82 -5.80 2.19
C CYS A 20 -9.31 -5.46 2.05
N SER A 21 -10.07 -6.35 1.41
CA SER A 21 -11.52 -6.25 1.23
C SER A 21 -12.24 -7.23 2.15
N LEU A 22 -13.44 -6.86 2.63
CA LEU A 22 -14.23 -7.66 3.57
C LEU A 22 -15.10 -8.67 2.83
N VAL A 23 -14.98 -9.96 3.14
CA VAL A 23 -15.86 -11.01 2.60
C VAL A 23 -16.80 -11.49 3.70
N ALA A 24 -18.10 -11.60 3.41
CA ALA A 24 -19.12 -12.12 4.32
C ALA A 24 -19.66 -13.48 3.85
N LEU A 25 -19.64 -14.49 4.73
CA LEU A 25 -20.11 -15.85 4.46
C LEU A 25 -21.03 -16.39 5.57
N ASP A 26 -21.99 -17.22 5.17
CA ASP A 26 -22.81 -18.02 6.09
C ASP A 26 -22.09 -19.31 6.54
N GLU A 27 -22.76 -20.11 7.39
CA GLU A 27 -22.22 -21.36 7.94
C GLU A 27 -21.99 -22.44 6.87
N GLN A 28 -22.67 -22.35 5.73
CA GLN A 28 -22.50 -23.25 4.58
C GLN A 28 -21.43 -22.73 3.60
N GLY A 29 -20.75 -21.63 3.92
CA GLY A 29 -19.75 -21.00 3.08
C GLY A 29 -20.33 -20.31 1.84
N GLN A 30 -21.63 -20.01 1.83
CA GLN A 30 -22.26 -19.20 0.79
C GLN A 30 -22.10 -17.72 1.09
N GLY A 31 -22.02 -16.91 0.03
CA GLY A 31 -21.95 -15.46 0.17
C GLY A 31 -23.19 -14.88 0.85
N LEU A 32 -23.00 -13.83 1.64
CA LEU A 32 -24.07 -13.02 2.18
C LEU A 32 -24.01 -11.62 1.58
N ALA A 33 -25.14 -11.14 1.06
CA ALA A 33 -25.23 -9.82 0.45
C ALA A 33 -24.79 -8.72 1.45
N VAL A 34 -23.87 -7.87 1.01
CA VAL A 34 -23.35 -6.72 1.78
C VAL A 34 -23.91 -5.39 1.28
N SER A 35 -24.98 -5.41 0.49
CA SER A 35 -25.64 -4.23 -0.10
C SER A 35 -27.16 -4.48 -0.26
N PRO A 36 -28.03 -3.46 -0.18
CA PRO A 36 -29.48 -3.68 -0.18
C PRO A 36 -29.97 -4.18 -1.54
N GLY A 37 -30.77 -5.25 -1.54
CA GLY A 37 -31.41 -5.77 -2.76
C GLY A 37 -30.47 -6.45 -3.75
N GLU A 38 -29.19 -6.56 -3.42
CA GLU A 38 -28.19 -7.26 -4.22
C GLU A 38 -28.25 -8.78 -3.96
N PRO A 39 -27.84 -9.61 -4.93
CA PRO A 39 -27.80 -11.06 -4.74
C PRO A 39 -26.71 -11.48 -3.74
N SER A 40 -26.79 -12.72 -3.28
CA SER A 40 -25.89 -13.27 -2.25
C SER A 40 -24.43 -13.40 -2.69
N ASP A 41 -24.15 -13.38 -3.99
CA ASP A 41 -22.78 -13.37 -4.54
C ASP A 41 -22.14 -11.97 -4.55
N HIS A 42 -22.90 -10.91 -4.21
CA HIS A 42 -22.37 -9.58 -3.91
C HIS A 42 -22.02 -9.48 -2.42
N ASN A 43 -21.04 -10.28 -1.99
CA ASN A 43 -20.68 -10.50 -0.59
C ASN A 43 -19.32 -9.90 -0.18
N ILE A 44 -18.77 -9.00 -1.00
CA ILE A 44 -17.46 -8.38 -0.77
C ILE A 44 -17.62 -6.87 -0.67
N ILE A 45 -17.20 -6.27 0.45
CA ILE A 45 -17.02 -4.81 0.56
C ILE A 45 -15.58 -4.49 0.14
N MET A 46 -15.43 -3.83 -1.01
CA MET A 46 -14.12 -3.46 -1.56
C MET A 46 -13.32 -2.57 -0.59
N TRP A 47 -11.99 -2.71 -0.59
CA TRP A 47 -11.09 -1.96 0.29
C TRP A 47 -11.35 -0.44 0.25
N MET A 48 -11.53 0.13 -0.95
CA MET A 48 -11.75 1.57 -1.20
C MET A 48 -13.19 2.06 -0.94
N ASP A 49 -14.08 1.21 -0.45
CA ASP A 49 -15.44 1.61 -0.12
C ASP A 49 -15.47 2.45 1.17
N HIS A 50 -16.06 3.64 1.09
CA HIS A 50 -16.12 4.61 2.19
C HIS A 50 -17.49 4.68 2.90
N ARG A 51 -18.37 3.67 2.78
CA ARG A 51 -19.71 3.70 3.37
C ARG A 51 -19.75 3.84 4.90
N ALA A 52 -18.69 3.42 5.59
CA ALA A 52 -18.62 3.28 7.05
C ALA A 52 -18.11 4.56 7.77
N VAL A 53 -18.36 5.76 7.23
CA VAL A 53 -17.85 7.02 7.81
C VAL A 53 -18.31 7.23 9.26
N GLN A 54 -19.60 6.98 9.54
CA GLN A 54 -20.17 7.21 10.88
C GLN A 54 -19.62 6.21 11.90
N GLU A 55 -19.44 4.96 11.49
CA GLU A 55 -18.84 3.89 12.29
C GLU A 55 -17.37 4.15 12.58
N THR A 56 -16.64 4.68 11.60
CA THR A 56 -15.25 5.13 11.77
C THR A 56 -15.15 6.21 12.84
N GLN A 57 -16.02 7.22 12.77
CA GLN A 57 -16.08 8.30 13.78
C GLN A 57 -16.44 7.75 15.16
N ARG A 58 -17.39 6.80 15.25
CA ARG A 58 -17.76 6.15 16.53
C ARG A 58 -16.60 5.38 17.13
N ILE A 59 -15.85 4.63 16.33
CA ILE A 59 -14.65 3.89 16.78
C ILE A 59 -13.56 4.86 17.25
N ASN A 60 -13.26 5.90 16.48
CA ASN A 60 -12.22 6.88 16.84
C ASN A 60 -12.58 7.68 18.10
N ALA A 61 -13.87 7.96 18.32
CA ALA A 61 -14.35 8.65 19.52
C ALA A 61 -14.13 7.86 20.82
N THR A 62 -13.87 6.55 20.75
CA THR A 62 -13.52 5.75 21.94
C THR A 62 -12.17 6.15 22.54
N GLN A 63 -11.26 6.70 21.73
CA GLN A 63 -9.88 7.00 22.10
C GLN A 63 -9.16 5.82 22.78
N ASP A 64 -9.57 4.59 22.44
CA ASP A 64 -9.00 3.39 23.04
C ASP A 64 -7.49 3.31 22.77
N PRO A 65 -6.66 2.89 23.74
CA PRO A 65 -5.21 2.78 23.55
C PRO A 65 -4.80 1.92 22.36
N ALA A 66 -5.62 0.96 21.91
CA ALA A 66 -5.32 0.15 20.73
C ALA A 66 -5.28 0.95 19.42
N LEU A 67 -5.94 2.11 19.36
CA LEU A 67 -5.93 2.97 18.17
C LEU A 67 -4.54 3.55 17.86
N ARG A 68 -3.63 3.58 18.85
CA ARG A 68 -2.24 4.04 18.63
C ARG A 68 -1.50 3.20 17.58
N TYR A 69 -1.87 1.93 17.40
CA TYR A 69 -1.25 1.02 16.43
C TYR A 69 -1.72 1.24 14.99
N VAL A 70 -2.76 2.05 14.77
CA VAL A 70 -3.22 2.46 13.44
C VAL A 70 -2.97 3.95 13.18
N GLY A 71 -1.97 4.53 13.87
CA GLY A 71 -1.64 5.95 13.73
C GLY A 71 -2.54 6.90 14.53
N GLY A 72 -3.33 6.37 15.48
CA GLY A 72 -4.20 7.12 16.40
C GLY A 72 -5.69 7.06 16.06
N GLU A 73 -6.03 6.78 14.81
CA GLU A 73 -7.41 6.69 14.31
C GLU A 73 -7.52 5.59 13.25
N VAL A 74 -8.59 4.79 13.28
CA VAL A 74 -8.88 3.86 12.20
C VAL A 74 -9.28 4.61 10.93
N SER A 75 -8.89 4.07 9.79
CA SER A 75 -9.38 4.50 8.47
C SER A 75 -10.76 3.90 8.19
N VAL A 76 -11.59 4.62 7.42
CA VAL A 76 -12.87 4.10 6.90
C VAL A 76 -12.69 2.85 6.03
N GLU A 77 -11.50 2.66 5.47
CA GLU A 77 -11.15 1.52 4.63
C GLU A 77 -10.80 0.26 5.43
N MET A 78 -10.61 0.36 6.75
CA MET A 78 -10.33 -0.78 7.63
C MET A 78 -11.59 -1.61 7.94
N GLU A 79 -11.38 -2.80 8.47
CA GLU A 79 -12.43 -3.82 8.59
C GLU A 79 -13.36 -3.62 9.79
N LEU A 80 -12.86 -3.07 10.91
CA LEU A 80 -13.72 -2.79 12.07
C LEU A 80 -14.86 -1.80 11.75
N PRO A 81 -14.63 -0.65 11.07
CA PRO A 81 -15.71 0.21 10.62
C PRO A 81 -16.70 -0.50 9.70
N LYS A 82 -16.23 -1.28 8.72
CA LYS A 82 -17.10 -1.99 7.76
C LYS A 82 -17.94 -3.08 8.42
N ALA A 83 -17.35 -3.84 9.35
CA ALA A 83 -18.06 -4.82 10.17
C ALA A 83 -19.13 -4.16 11.04
N LEU A 84 -18.80 -3.04 11.71
CA LEU A 84 -19.76 -2.28 12.49
C LEU A 84 -20.89 -1.71 11.61
N TRP A 85 -20.58 -1.29 10.38
CA TRP A 85 -21.57 -0.81 9.43
C TRP A 85 -22.52 -1.94 9.03
N LEU A 86 -22.01 -3.13 8.71
CA LEU A 86 -22.84 -4.30 8.43
C LEU A 86 -23.73 -4.65 9.63
N LYS A 87 -23.21 -4.58 10.86
CA LYS A 87 -24.00 -4.81 12.06
C LYS A 87 -25.18 -3.83 12.18
N ASN A 88 -24.94 -2.54 11.92
CA ASN A 88 -25.95 -1.49 12.08
C ASN A 88 -26.99 -1.46 10.95
N HIS A 89 -26.54 -1.62 9.71
CA HIS A 89 -27.38 -1.41 8.52
C HIS A 89 -27.92 -2.72 7.94
N PHE A 90 -27.28 -3.86 8.23
CA PHE A 90 -27.63 -5.19 7.71
C PHE A 90 -27.71 -6.23 8.84
N PRO A 91 -28.58 -6.03 9.84
CA PRO A 91 -28.65 -6.92 11.01
C PRO A 91 -28.98 -8.37 10.65
N ALA A 92 -29.74 -8.60 9.57
CA ALA A 92 -30.02 -9.95 9.07
C ALA A 92 -28.75 -10.63 8.52
N THR A 93 -27.97 -9.91 7.69
CA THR A 93 -26.66 -10.40 7.21
C THR A 93 -25.72 -10.64 8.39
N TRP A 94 -25.64 -9.70 9.34
CA TRP A 94 -24.81 -9.85 10.52
C TRP A 94 -25.18 -11.08 11.35
N GLN A 95 -26.48 -11.33 11.56
CA GLN A 95 -26.97 -12.50 12.29
C GLN A 95 -26.63 -13.81 11.58
N SER A 96 -26.85 -13.87 10.26
CA SER A 96 -26.57 -15.06 9.44
C SER A 96 -25.07 -15.31 9.20
N ALA A 97 -24.24 -14.28 9.33
CA ALA A 97 -22.80 -14.40 9.09
C ALA A 97 -22.15 -15.38 10.07
N HIS A 98 -21.52 -16.41 9.52
CA HIS A 98 -20.65 -17.32 10.25
C HIS A 98 -19.21 -16.81 10.23
N ARG A 99 -18.75 -16.31 9.08
CA ARG A 99 -17.40 -15.78 8.92
C ARG A 99 -17.39 -14.46 8.18
N PHE A 100 -16.54 -13.58 8.68
CA PHE A 100 -15.96 -12.49 7.94
C PHE A 100 -14.47 -12.78 7.74
N TYR A 101 -14.03 -12.64 6.50
CA TYR A 101 -12.64 -12.81 6.10
C TYR A 101 -12.14 -11.51 5.49
N ASP A 102 -10.86 -11.21 5.67
CA ASP A 102 -10.14 -10.41 4.69
C ASP A 102 -10.01 -11.23 3.39
N LEU A 103 -10.00 -10.58 2.22
CA LEU A 103 -10.03 -11.25 0.92
C LEU A 103 -8.86 -12.24 0.74
N ALA A 104 -7.68 -11.92 1.26
CA ALA A 104 -6.54 -12.85 1.17
C ALA A 104 -6.78 -14.14 1.96
N ASP A 105 -7.41 -14.04 3.14
CA ASP A 105 -7.76 -15.19 3.96
C ASP A 105 -8.91 -15.99 3.36
N PHE A 106 -9.86 -15.31 2.71
CA PHE A 106 -10.91 -15.96 1.93
C PHE A 106 -10.33 -16.81 0.79
N LEU A 107 -9.34 -16.32 0.06
CA LEU A 107 -8.67 -17.09 -1.01
C LEU A 107 -7.99 -18.34 -0.45
N VAL A 108 -7.32 -18.23 0.71
CA VAL A 108 -6.72 -19.36 1.40
C VAL A 108 -7.78 -20.36 1.86
N TRP A 109 -8.88 -19.90 2.45
CA TRP A 109 -10.00 -20.76 2.83
C TRP A 109 -10.61 -21.47 1.61
N LYS A 110 -10.86 -20.76 0.50
CA LYS A 110 -11.33 -21.37 -0.76
C LYS A 110 -10.37 -22.42 -1.30
N ALA A 111 -9.06 -22.19 -1.17
CA ALA A 111 -8.03 -23.08 -1.66
C ALA A 111 -7.85 -24.35 -0.79
N THR A 112 -8.07 -24.25 0.52
CA THR A 112 -7.69 -25.31 1.49
C THR A 112 -8.82 -25.88 2.32
N ALA A 113 -10.00 -25.24 2.31
CA ALA A 113 -11.10 -25.45 3.26
C ALA A 113 -10.72 -25.26 4.74
N CYS A 114 -9.55 -24.67 5.04
CA CYS A 114 -9.10 -24.43 6.41
C CYS A 114 -9.59 -23.06 6.90
N ASP A 115 -10.29 -23.05 8.04
CA ASP A 115 -10.76 -21.83 8.72
C ASP A 115 -9.61 -21.19 9.52
N VAL A 116 -8.85 -20.34 8.84
CA VAL A 116 -7.69 -19.63 9.42
C VAL A 116 -7.68 -18.16 8.97
N ALA A 117 -7.08 -17.30 9.79
CA ALA A 117 -6.80 -15.91 9.44
C ALA A 117 -5.29 -15.66 9.39
N GLY A 118 -4.87 -14.78 8.49
CA GLY A 118 -3.51 -14.27 8.42
C GLY A 118 -3.25 -13.28 9.54
N LEU A 119 -2.07 -13.36 10.17
CA LEU A 119 -1.64 -12.34 11.13
C LEU A 119 -1.50 -10.97 10.45
N CYS A 120 -1.12 -10.95 9.16
CA CYS A 120 -1.00 -9.76 8.34
C CYS A 120 -2.32 -8.98 8.26
N THR A 121 -3.39 -9.64 7.82
CA THR A 121 -4.71 -9.03 7.62
C THR A 121 -5.29 -8.52 8.93
N LEU A 122 -5.33 -9.38 9.96
CA LEU A 122 -5.89 -9.04 11.27
C LEU A 122 -5.16 -7.88 11.95
N THR A 123 -3.83 -7.91 11.95
CA THR A 123 -3.04 -6.87 12.63
C THR A 123 -3.20 -5.52 11.95
N CYS A 124 -3.15 -5.49 10.61
CA CYS A 124 -3.13 -4.25 9.87
C CYS A 124 -4.51 -3.61 9.66
N LYS A 125 -5.59 -4.40 9.61
CA LYS A 125 -6.91 -3.92 9.15
C LYS A 125 -8.06 -4.24 10.12
N TRP A 126 -7.84 -5.11 11.11
CA TRP A 126 -8.84 -5.45 12.13
C TRP A 126 -8.49 -4.95 13.54
N ASN A 127 -7.39 -4.21 13.70
CA ASN A 127 -6.83 -3.78 14.99
C ASN A 127 -6.54 -4.95 15.96
N TYR A 128 -6.16 -6.12 15.44
CA TYR A 128 -5.67 -7.21 16.28
C TYR A 128 -4.28 -6.84 16.84
N LEU A 129 -4.11 -6.91 18.16
CA LEU A 129 -2.84 -6.64 18.83
C LEU A 129 -2.00 -7.90 18.81
N ALA A 130 -1.30 -8.16 17.70
CA ALA A 130 -0.51 -9.38 17.51
C ALA A 130 0.56 -9.63 18.59
N HIS A 131 1.17 -8.57 19.12
CA HIS A 131 2.16 -8.66 20.21
C HIS A 131 1.54 -9.09 21.55
N GLU A 132 0.23 -8.91 21.73
CA GLU A 132 -0.54 -9.36 22.89
C GLU A 132 -1.45 -10.56 22.59
N GLN A 133 -1.48 -11.00 21.33
CA GLN A 133 -2.33 -12.08 20.81
C GLN A 133 -3.82 -11.91 21.13
N ARG A 134 -4.35 -10.68 21.05
CA ARG A 134 -5.76 -10.39 21.37
C ARG A 134 -6.32 -9.19 20.60
N PHE A 135 -7.65 -9.10 20.58
CA PHE A 135 -8.34 -7.84 20.30
C PHE A 135 -8.47 -6.98 21.57
N SER A 136 -8.63 -5.66 21.38
CA SER A 136 -9.00 -4.76 22.48
C SER A 136 -10.47 -4.94 22.83
N HIS A 137 -10.73 -5.59 23.96
CA HIS A 137 -12.10 -5.82 24.44
C HIS A 137 -12.80 -4.50 24.79
N SER A 138 -12.08 -3.53 25.37
CA SER A 138 -12.62 -2.20 25.67
C SER A 138 -13.04 -1.45 24.41
N LEU A 139 -12.23 -1.51 23.34
CA LEU A 139 -12.58 -0.93 22.05
C LEU A 139 -13.86 -1.55 21.48
N LEU A 140 -13.89 -2.89 21.40
CA LEU A 140 -15.03 -3.62 20.82
C LEU A 140 -16.30 -3.44 21.65
N ASP A 141 -16.21 -3.46 22.98
CA ASP A 141 -17.35 -3.27 23.89
C ASP A 141 -17.95 -1.86 23.76
N ALA A 142 -17.10 -0.82 23.69
CA ALA A 142 -17.53 0.57 23.56
C ALA A 142 -18.36 0.86 22.30
N VAL A 143 -18.16 0.06 21.24
CA VAL A 143 -18.95 0.14 19.98
C VAL A 143 -19.90 -1.04 19.79
N GLU A 144 -20.11 -1.84 20.83
CA GLU A 144 -20.99 -3.00 20.85
C GLU A 144 -20.67 -4.03 19.76
N LEU A 145 -19.40 -4.35 19.51
CA LEU A 145 -18.92 -5.24 18.45
C LEU A 145 -18.21 -6.51 18.98
N THR A 146 -18.42 -6.87 20.25
CA THR A 146 -17.73 -8.03 20.87
C THR A 146 -18.12 -9.38 20.27
N ASP A 147 -19.33 -9.50 19.70
CA ASP A 147 -19.79 -10.70 19.01
C ASP A 147 -19.05 -10.98 17.68
N LEU A 148 -18.32 -9.99 17.15
CA LEU A 148 -17.42 -10.16 16.00
C LEU A 148 -16.37 -11.25 16.24
N LEU A 149 -15.92 -11.42 17.50
CA LEU A 149 -14.88 -12.39 17.84
C LEU A 149 -15.27 -13.85 17.54
N ASN A 150 -16.58 -14.13 17.46
CA ASN A 150 -17.11 -15.45 17.09
C ASN A 150 -17.32 -15.60 15.57
N LYS A 151 -17.17 -14.50 14.82
CA LYS A 151 -17.42 -14.40 13.37
C LYS A 151 -16.14 -14.22 12.57
N ILE A 152 -14.97 -14.33 13.18
CA ILE A 152 -13.66 -14.35 12.52
C ILE A 152 -12.96 -15.67 12.84
N PRO A 153 -12.01 -16.14 12.01
CA PRO A 153 -11.25 -17.34 12.31
C PRO A 153 -10.47 -17.21 13.62
N SER A 154 -10.54 -18.23 14.48
CA SER A 154 -9.84 -18.24 15.77
C SER A 154 -8.38 -18.70 15.66
N ARG A 155 -8.04 -19.46 14.61
CA ARG A 155 -6.67 -19.88 14.32
C ARG A 155 -5.99 -18.84 13.44
N ILE A 156 -5.01 -18.14 14.02
CA ILE A 156 -4.26 -17.07 13.36
C ILE A 156 -2.85 -17.59 13.04
N LEU A 157 -2.40 -17.38 11.80
CA LEU A 157 -1.12 -17.88 11.31
C LEU A 157 -0.20 -16.74 10.86
N PRO A 158 1.10 -16.76 11.22
CA PRO A 158 2.05 -15.74 10.78
C PRO A 158 2.36 -15.88 9.28
N PRO A 159 2.86 -14.81 8.63
CA PRO A 159 3.32 -14.86 7.25
C PRO A 159 4.25 -16.04 6.96
N GLY A 160 3.97 -16.77 5.87
CA GLY A 160 4.77 -17.92 5.44
C GLY A 160 4.48 -19.23 6.18
N ALA A 161 3.53 -19.25 7.13
CA ALA A 161 3.11 -20.50 7.76
C ALA A 161 2.28 -21.37 6.80
N ALA A 162 2.49 -22.69 6.87
CA ALA A 162 1.67 -23.65 6.15
C ALA A 162 0.26 -23.75 6.76
N VAL A 163 -0.75 -23.52 5.93
CA VAL A 163 -2.16 -23.69 6.32
C VAL A 163 -2.57 -25.15 6.20
N GLY A 164 -2.25 -25.74 5.06
CA GLY A 164 -2.63 -27.07 4.61
C GLY A 164 -2.22 -27.26 3.16
N THR A 165 -2.85 -28.21 2.47
CA THR A 165 -2.67 -28.38 1.02
C THR A 165 -3.95 -28.01 0.26
N LEU A 166 -3.85 -27.90 -1.07
CA LEU A 166 -5.03 -27.67 -1.91
C LEU A 166 -6.10 -28.72 -1.68
N SER A 167 -7.33 -28.24 -1.50
CA SER A 167 -8.52 -29.10 -1.50
C SER A 167 -8.68 -29.78 -2.86
N PRO A 168 -9.38 -30.93 -2.96
CA PRO A 168 -9.65 -31.57 -4.24
C PRO A 168 -10.29 -30.62 -5.27
N ASP A 169 -11.27 -29.83 -4.84
CA ASP A 169 -11.98 -28.88 -5.70
C ASP A 169 -11.05 -27.77 -6.19
N ALA A 170 -10.21 -27.21 -5.30
CA ALA A 170 -9.26 -26.16 -5.67
C ALA A 170 -8.15 -26.69 -6.58
N ALA A 171 -7.61 -27.88 -6.29
CA ALA A 171 -6.61 -28.55 -7.13
C ALA A 171 -7.17 -28.79 -8.54
N GLN A 172 -8.41 -29.29 -8.65
CA GLN A 172 -9.08 -29.48 -9.93
C GLN A 172 -9.30 -28.15 -10.66
N ALA A 173 -9.79 -27.11 -9.98
CA ALA A 173 -10.07 -25.80 -10.57
C ALA A 173 -8.81 -25.09 -11.08
N LEU A 174 -7.68 -25.26 -10.37
CA LEU A 174 -6.39 -24.66 -10.73
C LEU A 174 -5.57 -25.54 -11.69
N GLY A 175 -6.01 -26.78 -11.95
CA GLY A 175 -5.25 -27.76 -12.72
C GLY A 175 -3.96 -28.22 -12.04
N LEU A 176 -3.94 -28.23 -10.72
CA LEU A 176 -2.80 -28.59 -9.87
C LEU A 176 -3.06 -29.90 -9.10
N THR A 177 -2.05 -30.35 -8.35
CA THR A 177 -2.20 -31.51 -7.47
C THR A 177 -2.62 -31.11 -6.06
N THR A 178 -3.23 -32.03 -5.32
CA THR A 178 -3.57 -31.83 -3.89
C THR A 178 -2.34 -31.87 -2.97
N ALA A 179 -1.13 -32.10 -3.51
CA ALA A 179 0.12 -32.06 -2.76
C ALA A 179 0.67 -30.63 -2.58
N VAL A 180 0.14 -29.66 -3.32
CA VAL A 180 0.56 -28.25 -3.26
C VAL A 180 0.21 -27.67 -1.88
N VAL A 181 1.23 -27.20 -1.16
CA VAL A 181 1.08 -26.54 0.14
C VAL A 181 0.62 -25.09 -0.04
N VAL A 182 -0.30 -24.62 0.80
CA VAL A 182 -0.79 -23.24 0.75
C VAL A 182 -0.29 -22.46 1.98
N ALA A 183 0.32 -21.30 1.75
CA ALA A 183 0.73 -20.37 2.79
C ALA A 183 -0.45 -19.55 3.35
N SER A 184 -0.28 -19.01 4.55
CA SER A 184 -1.21 -18.02 5.14
C SER A 184 -1.42 -16.81 4.22
N GLY A 185 -2.61 -16.22 4.23
CA GLY A 185 -2.95 -15.07 3.41
C GLY A 185 -2.20 -13.80 3.81
N MET A 186 -1.96 -12.92 2.85
CA MET A 186 -1.27 -11.65 3.05
C MET A 186 -1.91 -10.53 2.23
N ILE A 187 -1.84 -9.29 2.70
CA ILE A 187 -2.29 -8.13 1.93
C ILE A 187 -1.29 -7.86 0.79
N ASP A 188 -1.78 -7.52 -0.40
CA ASP A 188 -1.01 -7.25 -1.63
C ASP A 188 0.25 -6.39 -1.42
N ALA A 189 0.12 -5.21 -0.82
CA ALA A 189 1.25 -4.31 -0.58
C ALA A 189 2.28 -4.94 0.38
N HIS A 190 1.83 -5.79 1.31
CA HIS A 190 2.70 -6.46 2.27
C HIS A 190 3.46 -7.62 1.61
N ALA A 191 2.83 -8.33 0.67
CA ALA A 191 3.52 -9.30 -0.16
C ALA A 191 4.62 -8.61 -0.99
N GLY A 192 4.31 -7.47 -1.62
CA GLY A 192 5.32 -6.64 -2.27
C GLY A 192 6.46 -6.22 -1.32
N GLY A 193 6.12 -5.80 -0.10
CA GLY A 193 7.09 -5.47 0.94
C GLY A 193 7.98 -6.65 1.37
N VAL A 194 7.46 -7.90 1.39
CA VAL A 194 8.25 -9.11 1.63
C VAL A 194 9.34 -9.28 0.57
N ALA A 195 9.00 -9.16 -0.72
CA ALA A 195 9.98 -9.29 -1.79
C ALA A 195 11.03 -8.16 -1.75
N LEU A 196 10.59 -6.92 -1.50
CA LEU A 196 11.45 -5.74 -1.54
C LEU A 196 12.41 -5.63 -0.34
N ALA A 197 11.93 -5.90 0.87
CA ALA A 197 12.69 -5.68 2.10
C ALA A 197 13.12 -6.98 2.80
N GLY A 198 12.50 -8.13 2.51
CA GLY A 198 12.66 -9.35 3.30
C GLY A 198 14.09 -9.90 3.37
N ALA A 199 14.90 -9.68 2.32
CA ALA A 199 16.30 -10.13 2.30
C ALA A 199 17.20 -9.35 3.28
N GLU A 200 16.95 -8.04 3.43
CA GLU A 200 17.68 -7.11 4.28
C GLU A 200 16.70 -6.08 4.91
N PRO A 201 15.94 -6.47 5.95
CA PRO A 201 14.84 -5.64 6.46
C PRO A 201 15.29 -4.33 7.12
N ALA A 202 16.41 -4.37 7.86
CA ALA A 202 16.89 -3.23 8.63
C ALA A 202 17.32 -2.08 7.71
N GLY A 203 16.73 -0.90 7.88
CA GLY A 203 17.10 0.30 7.12
C GLY A 203 16.56 0.35 5.68
N THR A 204 15.83 -0.67 5.23
CA THR A 204 15.25 -0.73 3.89
C THR A 204 13.81 -0.23 3.91
N LEU A 205 13.56 0.91 3.27
CA LEU A 205 12.20 1.38 3.04
C LEU A 205 11.69 0.80 1.71
N ALA A 206 10.70 -0.08 1.78
CA ALA A 206 10.02 -0.62 0.62
C ALA A 206 8.92 0.35 0.15
N LEU A 207 9.01 0.78 -1.10
CA LEU A 207 8.04 1.64 -1.75
C LEU A 207 7.26 0.84 -2.80
N ILE A 208 6.02 0.52 -2.48
CA ILE A 208 5.08 -0.09 -3.43
C ILE A 208 4.37 1.06 -4.14
N SER A 209 4.76 1.33 -5.39
CA SER A 209 4.33 2.52 -6.13
C SER A 209 3.35 2.16 -7.25
N GLY A 210 2.18 2.79 -7.24
CA GLY A 210 1.16 2.65 -8.27
C GLY A 210 0.27 3.90 -8.30
N THR A 211 -1.05 3.70 -8.39
CA THR A 211 -2.04 4.79 -8.24
C THR A 211 -1.78 5.62 -6.98
N SER A 212 -1.41 4.95 -5.90
CA SER A 212 -0.93 5.48 -4.61
C SER A 212 0.48 4.94 -4.32
N ASN A 213 1.12 5.45 -3.26
CA ASN A 213 2.36 4.85 -2.73
C ASN A 213 2.10 4.28 -1.33
N CYS A 214 2.68 3.11 -1.06
CA CYS A 214 2.81 2.54 0.27
C CYS A 214 4.28 2.46 0.69
N HIS A 215 4.61 3.01 1.86
CA HIS A 215 5.96 3.11 2.42
C HIS A 215 6.07 2.16 3.61
N MET A 216 6.72 1.01 3.41
CA MET A 216 6.85 -0.04 4.43
C MET A 216 8.25 -0.11 4.98
N LEU A 217 8.37 -0.02 6.31
CA LEU A 217 9.64 -0.12 7.02
C LEU A 217 9.53 -1.09 8.19
N CYS A 218 10.45 -2.05 8.26
CA CYS A 218 10.55 -2.97 9.39
C CYS A 218 11.58 -2.51 10.42
N SER A 219 11.26 -2.72 11.69
CA SER A 219 12.13 -2.47 12.84
C SER A 219 12.04 -3.62 13.84
N GLU A 220 13.13 -3.94 14.53
CA GLU A 220 13.09 -4.87 15.67
C GLU A 220 12.46 -4.21 16.91
N GLN A 221 12.41 -2.87 16.93
CA GLN A 221 11.87 -2.08 18.03
C GLN A 221 10.46 -1.56 17.70
N GLU A 222 9.61 -1.48 18.73
CA GLU A 222 8.30 -0.84 18.66
C GLU A 222 8.48 0.69 18.60
N ILE A 223 8.31 1.26 17.41
CA ILE A 223 8.47 2.70 17.18
C ILE A 223 7.14 3.27 16.71
N HIS A 224 6.57 4.17 17.53
CA HIS A 224 5.34 4.88 17.20
C HIS A 224 5.67 6.15 16.42
N THR A 225 5.04 6.32 15.25
CA THR A 225 5.24 7.49 14.39
C THR A 225 3.87 8.15 14.14
N PRO A 226 3.59 9.33 14.72
CA PRO A 226 2.31 10.01 14.52
C PRO A 226 1.96 10.23 13.04
N GLY A 227 0.71 9.95 12.66
CA GLY A 227 0.22 10.07 11.28
C GLY A 227 0.76 9.03 10.29
N VAL A 228 1.39 7.98 10.81
CA VAL A 228 1.84 6.80 10.07
C VAL A 228 1.25 5.57 10.74
N TRP A 229 0.76 4.61 9.95
CA TRP A 229 0.16 3.40 10.49
C TRP A 229 1.21 2.44 11.07
N GLY A 230 0.79 1.58 11.99
CA GLY A 230 1.68 0.75 12.79
C GLY A 230 2.07 1.41 14.12
N PRO A 231 3.03 0.84 14.86
CA PRO A 231 3.83 -0.32 14.48
C PRO A 231 3.05 -1.65 14.59
N TYR A 232 3.02 -2.45 13.52
CA TYR A 232 2.33 -3.73 13.46
C TYR A 232 3.28 -4.90 13.72
N TRP A 233 3.10 -5.62 14.82
CA TRP A 233 3.97 -6.74 15.18
C TRP A 233 3.79 -7.94 14.25
N SER A 234 4.89 -8.41 13.65
CA SER A 234 4.97 -9.60 12.79
C SER A 234 4.00 -9.62 11.60
N ALA A 235 3.49 -8.46 11.18
CA ALA A 235 2.45 -8.38 10.17
C ALA A 235 2.96 -8.63 8.74
N MET A 236 4.22 -8.31 8.46
CA MET A 236 4.86 -8.57 7.16
C MET A 236 6.00 -9.57 7.28
N LEU A 237 6.92 -9.34 8.22
CA LEU A 237 8.04 -10.23 8.51
C LEU A 237 7.94 -10.73 9.96
N PRO A 238 7.94 -12.06 10.21
CA PRO A 238 7.96 -12.59 11.57
C PRO A 238 9.11 -12.02 12.39
N GLY A 239 8.81 -11.53 13.61
CA GLY A 239 9.80 -10.95 14.52
C GLY A 239 10.11 -9.47 14.33
N TYR A 240 9.45 -8.78 13.39
CA TYR A 240 9.62 -7.35 13.15
C TYR A 240 8.32 -6.58 13.38
N TRP A 241 8.45 -5.33 13.84
CA TRP A 241 7.40 -4.32 13.79
C TRP A 241 7.39 -3.67 12.41
N LEU A 242 6.22 -3.56 11.79
CA LEU A 242 6.01 -2.87 10.52
C LEU A 242 5.41 -1.48 10.76
N THR A 243 6.03 -0.46 10.19
CA THR A 243 5.45 0.88 10.05
C THR A 243 5.03 1.08 8.59
N GLU A 244 3.81 1.58 8.37
CA GLU A 244 3.15 1.69 7.06
C GLU A 244 2.73 3.15 6.74
N GLY A 245 3.61 3.90 6.10
CA GLY A 245 3.29 5.22 5.53
C GLY A 245 2.58 5.11 4.19
N GLY A 246 1.98 6.20 3.71
CA GLY A 246 1.49 6.22 2.35
C GLY A 246 1.14 7.60 1.80
N GLN A 247 1.07 7.67 0.47
CA GLN A 247 0.57 8.81 -0.28
C GLN A 247 -0.66 8.36 -1.06
N SER A 248 -1.83 8.92 -0.76
CA SER A 248 -3.11 8.49 -1.34
C SER A 248 -3.18 8.67 -2.85
N ALA A 249 -2.41 9.61 -3.41
CA ALA A 249 -2.29 9.81 -4.85
C ALA A 249 -0.81 9.99 -5.21
N ALA A 250 -0.29 9.08 -6.05
CA ALA A 250 1.04 9.15 -6.65
C ALA A 250 0.90 9.05 -8.17
N GLY A 251 0.69 7.84 -8.71
CA GLY A 251 0.36 7.63 -10.13
C GLY A 251 -0.90 8.38 -10.54
N ALA A 252 -1.95 8.34 -9.71
CA ALA A 252 -3.17 9.11 -9.97
C ALA A 252 -2.93 10.61 -10.07
N LEU A 253 -1.98 11.16 -9.29
CA LEU A 253 -1.66 12.59 -9.36
C LEU A 253 -0.88 12.92 -10.64
N VAL A 254 0.00 12.02 -11.08
CA VAL A 254 0.68 12.15 -12.38
C VAL A 254 -0.35 12.14 -13.52
N ASP A 255 -1.24 11.15 -13.53
CA ASP A 255 -2.29 11.03 -14.55
C ASP A 255 -3.21 12.25 -14.55
N TRP A 256 -3.66 12.69 -13.37
CA TRP A 256 -4.47 13.89 -13.21
C TRP A 256 -3.76 15.14 -13.75
N THR A 257 -2.47 15.30 -13.43
CA THR A 257 -1.66 16.42 -13.93
C THR A 257 -1.59 16.43 -15.46
N LEU A 258 -1.39 15.26 -16.07
CA LEU A 258 -1.29 15.11 -17.52
C LEU A 258 -2.65 15.22 -18.23
N GLN A 259 -3.75 15.02 -17.52
CA GLN A 259 -5.11 15.16 -18.07
C GLN A 259 -5.62 16.61 -17.97
N GLU A 260 -5.36 17.30 -16.86
CA GLU A 260 -5.89 18.65 -16.59
C GLU A 260 -5.11 19.79 -17.29
N SER A 261 -3.95 19.51 -17.88
CA SER A 261 -3.18 20.56 -18.57
C SER A 261 -3.92 21.10 -19.80
N GLY A 262 -3.80 22.41 -20.08
CA GLY A 262 -4.42 23.01 -21.27
C GLY A 262 -3.89 22.47 -22.61
N ALA A 263 -2.77 21.73 -22.57
CA ALA A 263 -2.13 21.09 -23.72
C ALA A 263 -2.16 19.55 -23.66
N SER A 264 -2.96 18.96 -22.76
CA SER A 264 -3.10 17.50 -22.62
C SER A 264 -3.47 16.83 -23.94
N ALA A 265 -4.43 17.42 -24.68
CA ALA A 265 -4.87 16.89 -25.97
C ALA A 265 -3.71 16.77 -26.98
N GLU A 266 -2.76 17.71 -26.97
CA GLU A 266 -1.60 17.67 -27.86
C GLU A 266 -0.61 16.56 -27.45
N LEU A 267 -0.36 16.38 -26.15
CA LEU A 267 0.46 15.28 -25.63
C LEU A 267 -0.10 13.92 -26.06
N PHE A 268 -1.38 13.67 -25.82
CA PHE A 268 -2.01 12.39 -26.15
C PHE A 268 -2.04 12.16 -27.67
N HIS A 269 -2.36 13.17 -28.47
CA HIS A 269 -2.34 13.07 -29.93
C HIS A 269 -0.95 12.75 -30.47
N LYS A 270 0.10 13.41 -29.96
CA LYS A 270 1.49 13.16 -30.40
C LYS A 270 1.98 11.78 -29.95
N ALA A 271 1.61 11.33 -28.76
CA ALA A 271 1.93 10.00 -28.27
C ALA A 271 1.26 8.90 -29.12
N GLU A 272 -0.03 9.08 -29.47
CA GLU A 272 -0.76 8.18 -30.36
C GLU A 272 -0.14 8.13 -31.76
N ALA A 273 0.14 9.30 -32.37
CA ALA A 273 0.76 9.38 -33.69
C ALA A 273 2.14 8.70 -33.74
N ARG A 274 2.86 8.64 -32.61
CA ARG A 274 4.15 7.98 -32.48
C ARG A 274 4.05 6.51 -32.04
N GLY A 275 2.87 6.06 -31.60
CA GLY A 275 2.66 4.72 -31.06
C GLY A 275 3.42 4.47 -29.75
N CYS A 276 3.55 5.48 -28.89
CA CYS A 276 4.21 5.35 -27.59
C CYS A 276 3.31 5.78 -26.42
N HIS A 277 3.69 5.42 -25.20
CA HIS A 277 2.99 5.87 -24.00
C HIS A 277 3.25 7.38 -23.75
N PRO A 278 2.26 8.18 -23.33
CA PRO A 278 2.41 9.62 -23.08
C PRO A 278 3.57 10.00 -22.14
N ILE A 279 3.85 9.15 -21.14
CA ILE A 279 4.98 9.32 -20.20
C ILE A 279 6.34 9.35 -20.93
N VAL A 280 6.51 8.57 -22.00
CA VAL A 280 7.75 8.57 -22.79
C VAL A 280 7.95 9.95 -23.42
N LEU A 281 6.89 10.49 -24.02
CA LEU A 281 6.95 11.77 -24.72
C LEU A 281 7.17 12.95 -23.77
N VAL A 282 6.45 13.00 -22.64
CA VAL A 282 6.64 14.10 -21.68
C VAL A 282 8.02 14.03 -20.99
N ASN A 283 8.60 12.83 -20.80
CA ASN A 283 9.98 12.69 -20.31
C ASN A 283 11.01 13.28 -21.29
N GLU A 284 10.82 13.10 -22.60
CA GLU A 284 11.67 13.74 -23.62
C GLU A 284 11.52 15.26 -23.61
N TRP A 285 10.31 15.78 -23.41
CA TRP A 285 10.09 17.22 -23.26
C TRP A 285 10.75 17.78 -22.01
N VAL A 286 10.73 17.05 -20.89
CA VAL A 286 11.48 17.43 -19.69
C VAL A 286 12.97 17.46 -19.97
N ALA A 287 13.52 16.46 -20.67
CA ALA A 287 14.95 16.44 -21.03
C ALA A 287 15.33 17.66 -21.90
N ALA A 288 14.52 17.98 -22.91
CA ALA A 288 14.74 19.16 -23.76
C ALA A 288 14.63 20.49 -22.98
N LEU A 289 13.75 20.54 -21.97
CA LEU A 289 13.64 21.68 -21.06
C LEU A 289 14.88 21.82 -20.17
N GLU A 290 15.42 20.71 -19.65
CA GLU A 290 16.63 20.70 -18.82
C GLU A 290 17.91 21.08 -19.59
N GLU A 291 17.94 20.89 -20.91
CA GLU A 291 19.02 21.40 -21.78
C GLU A 291 19.03 22.93 -21.90
N GLN A 292 17.85 23.56 -21.80
CA GLN A 292 17.67 24.99 -21.98
C GLN A 292 17.72 25.76 -20.66
N GLU A 293 17.26 25.13 -19.58
CA GLU A 293 17.11 25.75 -18.27
C GLU A 293 17.70 24.89 -17.15
N SER A 294 18.58 25.47 -16.34
CA SER A 294 19.03 24.83 -15.12
C SER A 294 17.90 24.79 -14.10
N GLU A 295 17.57 23.61 -13.58
CA GLU A 295 16.52 23.41 -12.55
C GLU A 295 15.15 24.00 -12.95
N PRO A 296 14.50 23.50 -14.02
CA PRO A 296 13.28 24.11 -14.56
C PRO A 296 12.09 24.13 -13.58
N GLY A 297 12.13 23.30 -12.52
CA GLY A 297 11.18 23.28 -11.42
C GLY A 297 11.50 24.25 -10.26
N ARG A 298 12.52 25.13 -10.38
CA ARG A 298 12.98 26.00 -9.28
C ARG A 298 11.90 26.91 -8.71
N TYR A 299 11.05 27.47 -9.55
CA TYR A 299 10.01 28.43 -9.17
C TYR A 299 8.58 27.91 -9.35
N LEU A 300 8.41 26.62 -9.66
CA LEU A 300 7.11 25.96 -9.76
C LEU A 300 7.03 24.87 -8.68
N HIS A 301 6.09 25.00 -7.76
CA HIS A 301 5.94 24.09 -6.62
C HIS A 301 4.54 23.51 -6.58
N VAL A 302 4.45 22.23 -6.25
CA VAL A 302 3.19 21.51 -6.10
C VAL A 302 3.12 20.97 -4.68
N LEU A 303 2.00 21.19 -4.00
CA LEU A 303 1.60 20.44 -2.81
C LEU A 303 0.74 19.26 -3.28
N ALA A 304 1.19 18.03 -3.02
CA ALA A 304 0.66 16.82 -3.65
C ALA A 304 -0.62 16.27 -2.99
N ASP A 305 -1.23 16.98 -2.06
CA ASP A 305 -2.36 16.51 -1.24
C ASP A 305 -3.73 16.59 -1.97
N HIS A 306 -3.78 16.31 -3.28
CA HIS A 306 -5.00 16.41 -4.11
C HIS A 306 -6.11 15.44 -3.66
N HIS A 307 -5.74 14.38 -2.94
CA HIS A 307 -6.66 13.41 -2.35
C HIS A 307 -6.46 13.30 -0.82
N GLY A 308 -6.23 14.44 -0.17
CA GLY A 308 -5.83 14.49 1.23
C GLY A 308 -4.39 14.03 1.45
N ASN A 309 -3.95 14.06 2.71
CA ASN A 309 -2.65 13.58 3.14
C ASN A 309 -2.83 12.40 4.12
N ARG A 310 -2.53 11.18 3.66
CA ARG A 310 -2.49 10.00 4.54
C ARG A 310 -1.34 10.12 5.54
N SER A 311 -0.10 10.25 5.05
CA SER A 311 1.09 10.37 5.90
C SER A 311 2.00 11.52 5.46
N PRO A 312 2.69 12.17 6.42
CA PRO A 312 2.61 11.95 7.87
C PRO A 312 1.57 12.83 8.57
N ARG A 313 0.75 13.62 7.84
CA ARG A 313 -0.14 14.60 8.47
C ARG A 313 -1.44 13.99 8.98
N ALA A 314 -1.89 12.86 8.41
CA ALA A 314 -3.20 12.26 8.69
C ALA A 314 -4.36 13.28 8.55
N ARG A 315 -4.38 13.99 7.42
CA ARG A 315 -5.38 15.03 7.09
C ARG A 315 -6.12 14.66 5.80
N PRO A 316 -7.25 13.93 5.87
CA PRO A 316 -8.06 13.62 4.69
C PRO A 316 -8.70 14.87 4.06
N ASP A 317 -8.80 15.96 4.81
CA ASP A 317 -9.28 17.26 4.36
C ASP A 317 -8.19 18.14 3.71
N ALA A 318 -6.93 17.68 3.67
CA ALA A 318 -5.86 18.38 2.96
C ALA A 318 -6.19 18.53 1.46
N ARG A 319 -5.63 19.57 0.82
CA ARG A 319 -5.88 19.89 -0.58
C ARG A 319 -4.58 20.14 -1.32
N GLY A 320 -4.53 19.75 -2.59
CA GLY A 320 -3.42 20.07 -3.48
C GLY A 320 -3.37 21.56 -3.81
N SER A 321 -2.20 22.07 -4.17
CA SER A 321 -2.04 23.42 -4.72
C SER A 321 -0.82 23.52 -5.62
N VAL A 322 -0.84 24.50 -6.54
CA VAL A 322 0.28 24.83 -7.42
C VAL A 322 0.66 26.29 -7.20
N CYS A 323 1.93 26.54 -6.89
CA CYS A 323 2.49 27.88 -6.69
C CYS A 323 3.55 28.17 -7.75
N GLY A 324 3.52 29.38 -8.33
CA GLY A 324 4.48 29.80 -9.36
C GLY A 324 3.98 29.66 -10.81
N LEU A 325 2.67 29.64 -11.03
CA LEU A 325 2.09 29.63 -12.37
C LEU A 325 2.46 30.90 -13.15
N THR A 326 2.73 30.72 -14.45
CA THR A 326 2.97 31.81 -15.41
C THR A 326 1.98 31.69 -16.59
N LEU A 327 2.10 32.56 -17.59
CA LEU A 327 1.33 32.47 -18.83
C LEU A 327 1.95 31.51 -19.87
N GLU A 328 2.95 30.70 -19.49
CA GLU A 328 3.54 29.64 -20.34
C GLU A 328 2.46 28.64 -20.79
N ARG A 329 2.54 28.19 -22.03
CA ARG A 329 1.57 27.28 -22.68
C ARG A 329 2.29 26.25 -23.54
N GLY A 330 1.58 25.19 -23.92
CA GLY A 330 2.08 24.16 -24.82
C GLY A 330 3.00 23.15 -24.12
N GLU A 331 3.88 22.50 -24.89
CA GLU A 331 4.71 21.39 -24.42
C GLU A 331 5.57 21.74 -23.20
N MET A 332 6.18 22.94 -23.19
CA MET A 332 7.05 23.38 -22.10
C MET A 332 6.30 23.50 -20.77
N GLN A 333 5.06 24.01 -20.81
CA GLN A 333 4.19 24.10 -19.63
C GLN A 333 3.88 22.71 -19.07
N VAL A 334 3.53 21.76 -19.95
CA VAL A 334 3.21 20.37 -19.56
C VAL A 334 4.42 19.71 -18.94
N ALA A 335 5.58 19.80 -19.60
CA ALA A 335 6.83 19.22 -19.11
C ALA A 335 7.21 19.78 -17.73
N ARG A 336 7.15 21.11 -17.55
CA ARG A 336 7.49 21.77 -16.30
C ARG A 336 6.54 21.39 -15.16
N LEU A 337 5.23 21.37 -15.43
CA LEU A 337 4.23 20.98 -14.43
C LEU A 337 4.35 19.51 -14.05
N TYR A 338 4.53 18.63 -15.03
CA TYR A 338 4.76 17.21 -14.80
C TYR A 338 6.02 16.96 -13.97
N LEU A 339 7.14 17.61 -14.29
CA LEU A 339 8.35 17.54 -13.47
C LEU A 339 8.11 18.05 -12.03
N ALA A 340 7.41 19.18 -11.88
CA ALA A 340 7.10 19.72 -10.55
C ALA A 340 6.19 18.78 -9.75
N THR A 341 5.27 18.07 -10.40
CA THR A 341 4.45 17.01 -9.78
C THR A 341 5.31 15.84 -9.32
N LEU A 342 6.23 15.32 -10.14
CA LEU A 342 7.15 14.25 -9.73
C LEU A 342 8.01 14.67 -8.54
N GLN A 343 8.54 15.90 -8.56
CA GLN A 343 9.31 16.47 -7.46
C GLN A 343 8.49 16.61 -6.18
N ALA A 344 7.21 16.98 -6.28
CA ALA A 344 6.32 17.07 -5.12
C ALA A 344 5.99 15.72 -4.51
N ILE A 345 5.75 14.70 -5.35
CA ILE A 345 5.55 13.31 -4.86
C ILE A 345 6.82 12.82 -4.15
N ALA A 346 7.99 13.10 -4.72
CA ALA A 346 9.28 12.78 -4.11
C ALA A 346 9.53 13.55 -2.80
N CYS A 347 9.19 14.84 -2.73
CA CYS A 347 9.22 15.61 -1.49
C CYS A 347 8.24 15.08 -0.44
N GLY A 348 7.07 14.60 -0.84
CA GLY A 348 6.13 13.92 0.05
C GLY A 348 6.70 12.61 0.60
N THR A 349 7.40 11.82 -0.22
CA THR A 349 8.14 10.65 0.26
C THR A 349 9.25 11.03 1.23
N ARG A 350 10.04 12.07 0.90
CA ARG A 350 11.04 12.63 1.83
C ARG A 350 10.40 13.05 3.15
N HIS A 351 9.23 13.70 3.13
CA HIS A 351 8.53 14.12 4.34
C HIS A 351 8.18 12.94 5.25
N ILE A 352 7.66 11.85 4.68
CA ILE A 352 7.38 10.61 5.41
C ILE A 352 8.67 10.06 6.03
N MET A 353 9.76 10.02 5.26
CA MET A 353 11.06 9.53 5.73
C MET A 353 11.63 10.36 6.88
N GLU A 354 11.57 11.69 6.79
CA GLU A 354 12.06 12.58 7.85
C GLU A 354 11.25 12.38 9.14
N VAL A 355 9.92 12.32 9.06
CA VAL A 355 9.08 12.08 10.26
C VAL A 355 9.36 10.69 10.86
N MET A 356 9.57 9.66 10.04
CA MET A 356 9.99 8.34 10.56
C MET A 356 11.35 8.42 11.27
N ARG A 357 12.35 9.11 10.68
CA ARG A 357 13.68 9.29 11.27
C ARG A 357 13.64 10.06 12.58
N GLU A 358 12.85 11.13 12.65
CA GLU A 358 12.63 11.94 13.86
C GLU A 358 12.06 11.11 15.02
N ASN A 359 11.28 10.06 14.74
CA ASN A 359 10.71 9.16 15.73
C ASN A 359 11.61 7.94 16.05
N GLY A 360 12.82 7.87 15.47
CA GLY A 360 13.83 6.86 15.80
C GLY A 360 14.01 5.73 14.79
N HIS A 361 13.31 5.78 13.65
CA HIS A 361 13.58 4.83 12.57
C HIS A 361 14.92 5.12 11.88
N THR A 362 15.57 4.06 11.40
CA THR A 362 16.73 4.15 10.50
C THR A 362 16.28 3.85 9.08
N ILE A 363 16.64 4.70 8.11
CA ILE A 363 16.39 4.49 6.69
C ILE A 363 17.67 4.80 5.92
N SER A 364 18.28 3.77 5.36
CA SER A 364 19.57 3.81 4.65
C SER A 364 19.43 3.59 3.15
N ARG A 365 18.39 2.91 2.70
CA ARG A 365 18.15 2.65 1.27
C ARG A 365 16.67 2.55 0.94
N LEU A 366 16.34 2.75 -0.34
CA LEU A 366 15.01 2.53 -0.88
C LEU A 366 15.01 1.27 -1.75
N THR A 367 13.91 0.54 -1.70
CA THR A 367 13.59 -0.53 -2.66
C THR A 367 12.22 -0.25 -3.23
N LEU A 368 12.01 -0.44 -4.53
CA LEU A 368 10.81 0.07 -5.21
C LEU A 368 10.24 -0.96 -6.19
N CYS A 369 8.92 -1.13 -6.20
CA CYS A 369 8.19 -1.86 -7.24
C CYS A 369 7.00 -1.05 -7.79
N GLY A 370 6.38 -1.58 -8.84
CA GLY A 370 5.17 -1.06 -9.46
C GLY A 370 5.42 0.08 -10.45
N GLY A 371 4.36 0.79 -10.87
CA GLY A 371 4.35 1.61 -12.09
C GLY A 371 5.45 2.67 -12.21
N ALA A 372 5.93 3.22 -11.09
CA ALA A 372 7.02 4.20 -11.11
C ALA A 372 8.37 3.63 -11.58
N THR A 373 8.61 2.31 -11.50
CA THR A 373 9.86 1.69 -11.97
C THR A 373 10.06 1.83 -13.48
N HIS A 374 8.98 1.95 -14.25
CA HIS A 374 9.02 2.15 -15.70
C HIS A 374 9.30 3.60 -16.11
N ASN A 375 9.47 4.51 -15.15
CA ASN A 375 9.71 5.93 -15.39
C ASN A 375 11.06 6.36 -14.79
N PRO A 376 12.16 6.36 -15.59
CA PRO A 376 13.49 6.71 -15.11
C PRO A 376 13.59 8.11 -14.51
N LEU A 377 12.82 9.07 -15.04
CA LEU A 377 12.76 10.42 -14.50
C LEU A 377 12.18 10.42 -13.08
N TRP A 378 11.11 9.66 -12.85
CA TRP A 378 10.51 9.54 -11.52
C TRP A 378 11.48 8.93 -10.51
N LEU A 379 12.16 7.83 -10.88
CA LEU A 379 13.17 7.21 -10.02
C LEU A 379 14.32 8.18 -9.68
N ARG A 380 14.77 8.98 -10.67
CA ARG A 380 15.77 10.03 -10.47
C ARG A 380 15.29 11.06 -9.45
N GLU A 381 14.06 11.59 -9.60
CA GLU A 381 13.56 12.60 -8.66
C GLU A 381 13.34 12.02 -7.25
N TYR A 382 12.95 10.74 -7.11
CA TYR A 382 12.91 10.08 -5.79
C TYR A 382 14.29 9.99 -5.13
N ALA A 383 15.29 9.47 -5.86
CA ALA A 383 16.63 9.29 -5.32
C ALA A 383 17.23 10.63 -4.87
N ASP A 384 17.10 11.65 -5.73
CA ASP A 384 17.66 12.98 -5.47
C ASP A 384 16.91 13.73 -4.36
N ALA A 385 15.58 13.62 -4.27
CA ALA A 385 14.82 14.28 -3.23
C ALA A 385 15.09 13.68 -1.84
N THR A 386 15.18 12.36 -1.77
CA THR A 386 15.31 11.60 -0.52
C THR A 386 16.76 11.48 -0.05
N GLY A 387 17.73 11.69 -0.96
CA GLY A 387 19.15 11.47 -0.70
C GLY A 387 19.51 9.99 -0.51
N CYS A 388 18.63 9.06 -0.93
CA CYS A 388 18.82 7.62 -0.77
C CYS A 388 18.90 6.92 -2.12
N ASP A 389 19.83 5.96 -2.22
CA ASP A 389 19.91 5.08 -3.38
C ASP A 389 18.66 4.19 -3.47
N ILE A 390 18.16 3.99 -4.70
CA ILE A 390 17.05 3.09 -4.99
C ILE A 390 17.60 1.79 -5.57
N HIS A 391 17.40 0.70 -4.85
CA HIS A 391 17.76 -0.66 -5.26
C HIS A 391 16.54 -1.30 -5.92
N LEU A 392 16.65 -1.57 -7.22
CA LEU A 392 15.61 -2.24 -7.99
C LEU A 392 15.85 -3.75 -7.95
N MET A 393 14.79 -4.51 -8.14
CA MET A 393 14.82 -5.95 -8.41
C MET A 393 14.70 -6.20 -9.91
N GLN A 394 15.14 -7.38 -10.37
CA GLN A 394 15.03 -7.77 -11.78
C GLN A 394 13.59 -8.13 -12.15
N GLU A 395 12.86 -8.78 -11.24
CA GLU A 395 11.47 -9.15 -11.43
C GLU A 395 10.55 -7.91 -11.32
N GLU A 396 9.66 -7.70 -12.28
CA GLU A 396 8.76 -6.53 -12.26
C GLU A 396 7.63 -6.67 -11.24
N ASP A 397 7.14 -7.90 -11.03
CA ASP A 397 6.00 -8.19 -10.16
C ASP A 397 6.45 -8.64 -8.77
N ALA A 398 6.78 -7.65 -7.93
CA ALA A 398 7.19 -7.89 -6.55
C ALA A 398 6.07 -8.47 -5.68
N VAL A 399 4.81 -8.19 -5.98
CA VAL A 399 3.66 -8.65 -5.19
C VAL A 399 3.49 -10.15 -5.37
N THR A 400 3.42 -10.61 -6.62
CA THR A 400 3.35 -12.05 -6.94
C THR A 400 4.60 -12.78 -6.46
N LEU A 401 5.80 -12.19 -6.59
CA LEU A 401 7.02 -12.78 -6.06
C LEU A 401 6.98 -12.92 -4.52
N GLY A 402 6.46 -11.91 -3.83
CA GLY A 402 6.28 -11.93 -2.38
C GLY A 402 5.36 -13.06 -1.91
N ALA A 403 4.22 -13.25 -2.59
CA ALA A 403 3.33 -14.38 -2.33
C ALA A 403 4.01 -15.73 -2.65
N ALA A 404 4.80 -15.82 -3.72
CA ALA A 404 5.56 -17.03 -4.02
C ALA A 404 6.62 -17.34 -2.94
N ILE A 405 7.27 -16.31 -2.38
CA ILE A 405 8.24 -16.44 -1.28
C ILE A 405 7.55 -17.01 -0.03
N THR A 406 6.37 -16.50 0.35
CA THR A 406 5.64 -17.06 1.51
C THR A 406 5.22 -18.50 1.27
N GLY A 407 4.81 -18.86 0.04
CA GLY A 407 4.59 -20.24 -0.39
C GLY A 407 5.84 -21.12 -0.23
N ALA A 408 6.99 -20.63 -0.68
CA ALA A 408 8.26 -21.37 -0.60
C ALA A 408 8.69 -21.64 0.85
N VAL A 409 8.47 -20.70 1.77
CA VAL A 409 8.67 -20.91 3.22
C VAL A 409 7.66 -21.92 3.77
N ALA A 410 6.38 -21.80 3.40
CA ALA A 410 5.33 -22.71 3.86
C ALA A 410 5.57 -24.17 3.44
N SER A 411 6.16 -24.40 2.26
CA SER A 411 6.54 -25.76 1.82
C SER A 411 7.75 -26.35 2.55
N GLY A 412 8.45 -25.55 3.37
CA GLY A 412 9.67 -25.97 4.07
C GLY A 412 10.91 -26.05 3.18
N VAL A 413 10.84 -25.57 1.93
CA VAL A 413 12.02 -25.46 1.05
C VAL A 413 13.03 -24.46 1.62
N TRP A 414 12.53 -23.39 2.23
CA TRP A 414 13.32 -22.39 2.96
C TRP A 414 12.89 -22.33 4.42
N ALA A 415 13.84 -22.07 5.31
CA ALA A 415 13.59 -22.07 6.75
C ALA A 415 12.81 -20.82 7.21
N ASP A 416 13.03 -19.69 6.55
CA ASP A 416 12.44 -18.40 6.91
C ASP A 416 12.31 -17.47 5.69
N VAL A 417 11.56 -16.38 5.86
CA VAL A 417 11.35 -15.39 4.79
C VAL A 417 12.66 -14.76 4.32
N PRO A 418 13.60 -14.32 5.19
CA PRO A 418 14.85 -13.73 4.72
C PRO A 418 15.72 -14.66 3.85
N SER A 419 15.80 -15.95 4.19
CA SER A 419 16.54 -16.95 3.40
C SER A 419 15.87 -17.20 2.04
N ALA A 420 14.54 -17.29 2.00
CA ALA A 420 13.79 -17.37 0.75
C ALA A 420 13.99 -16.13 -0.13
N CYS A 421 13.87 -14.91 0.43
CA CYS A 421 14.09 -13.67 -0.31
C CYS A 421 15.50 -13.61 -0.91
N ARG A 422 16.56 -13.94 -0.14
CA ARG A 422 17.94 -13.95 -0.64
C ARG A 422 18.18 -14.93 -1.80
N ALA A 423 17.36 -15.97 -1.90
CA ALA A 423 17.48 -16.98 -2.95
C ALA A 423 16.57 -16.72 -4.16
N MET A 424 15.44 -16.06 -3.94
CA MET A 424 14.38 -15.90 -4.95
C MET A 424 14.30 -14.49 -5.56
N VAL A 425 14.80 -13.47 -4.87
CA VAL A 425 14.81 -12.09 -5.36
C VAL A 425 16.14 -11.83 -6.08
N CYS A 426 16.07 -11.55 -7.38
CA CYS A 426 17.25 -11.22 -8.16
C CYS A 426 17.52 -9.70 -8.08
N PRO A 427 18.71 -9.27 -7.65
CA PRO A 427 19.06 -7.86 -7.65
C PRO A 427 19.05 -7.29 -9.08
N GLY A 428 18.41 -6.14 -9.26
CA GLY A 428 18.39 -5.38 -10.50
C GLY A 428 19.40 -4.24 -10.50
N GLY A 429 19.00 -3.11 -11.11
CA GLY A 429 19.80 -1.89 -11.15
C GLY A 429 19.77 -1.08 -9.86
N VAL A 430 20.70 -0.13 -9.72
CA VAL A 430 20.71 0.86 -8.64
C VAL A 430 20.64 2.25 -9.23
N ILE A 431 19.66 3.04 -8.79
CA ILE A 431 19.58 4.48 -9.10
C ILE A 431 20.26 5.22 -7.95
N LYS A 432 21.38 5.86 -8.26
CA LYS A 432 22.16 6.61 -7.28
C LYS A 432 21.55 7.98 -7.04
N ALA A 433 21.42 8.36 -5.77
CA ALA A 433 21.13 9.75 -5.43
C ALA A 433 22.29 10.64 -5.91
N ASN A 434 21.98 11.79 -6.51
CA ASN A 434 22.98 12.74 -6.99
C ASN A 434 23.27 13.82 -5.92
N PRO A 435 24.45 13.79 -5.27
CA PRO A 435 24.77 14.77 -4.23
C PRO A 435 24.78 16.21 -4.72
N ALA A 436 25.04 16.44 -6.02
CA ALA A 436 25.04 17.78 -6.60
C ALA A 436 23.64 18.42 -6.67
N ARG A 437 22.57 17.62 -6.57
CA ARG A 437 21.18 18.09 -6.54
C ARG A 437 20.62 18.24 -5.13
N GLN A 438 21.36 17.85 -4.09
CA GLN A 438 20.87 17.86 -2.71
C GLN A 438 20.45 19.27 -2.27
N ASP A 439 21.28 20.28 -2.52
CA ASP A 439 20.99 21.68 -2.20
C ASP A 439 19.68 22.19 -2.85
N PHE A 440 19.40 21.75 -4.09
CA PHE A 440 18.15 22.08 -4.78
C PHE A 440 16.96 21.43 -4.07
N TYR A 441 17.07 20.15 -3.75
CA TYR A 441 15.98 19.42 -3.09
C TYR A 441 15.74 19.84 -1.66
N ASP A 442 16.78 20.27 -0.93
CA ASP A 442 16.62 20.85 0.40
C ASP A 442 15.78 22.13 0.32
N ARG A 443 16.05 23.02 -0.64
CA ARG A 443 15.22 24.21 -0.88
C ARG A 443 13.81 23.86 -1.34
N LYS A 444 13.65 22.88 -2.24
CA LYS A 444 12.33 22.42 -2.71
C LYS A 444 11.51 21.80 -1.59
N TYR A 445 12.14 21.04 -0.70
CA TYR A 445 11.49 20.42 0.44
C TYR A 445 11.02 21.48 1.45
N GLN A 446 11.85 22.49 1.74
CA GLN A 446 11.41 23.63 2.56
C GLN A 446 10.20 24.34 1.96
N ALA A 447 10.22 24.61 0.65
CA ALA A 447 9.07 25.19 -0.04
C ALA A 447 7.82 24.29 0.05
N TYR A 448 7.98 22.97 -0.10
CA TYR A 448 6.90 21.98 0.03
C TYR A 448 6.23 22.03 1.42
N LEU A 449 7.03 22.11 2.49
CA LEU A 449 6.52 22.26 3.87
C LEU A 449 5.80 23.61 4.05
N MET A 450 6.40 24.70 3.56
CA MET A 450 5.80 26.05 3.64
C MET A 450 4.45 26.16 2.92
N MET A 451 4.27 25.47 1.78
CA MET A 451 2.99 25.47 1.05
C MET A 451 1.84 24.93 1.90
N TRP A 452 2.11 23.91 2.72
CA TRP A 452 1.11 23.41 3.66
C TRP A 452 0.75 24.47 4.72
N ASP A 453 1.75 25.08 5.35
CA ASP A 453 1.53 26.09 6.39
C ASP A 453 0.76 27.29 5.84
N GLN A 454 1.10 27.73 4.62
CA GLN A 454 0.38 28.80 3.92
C GLN A 454 -1.08 28.42 3.66
N GLN A 455 -1.34 27.18 3.21
CA GLN A 455 -2.71 26.71 3.02
C GLN A 455 -3.50 26.73 4.34
N GLN A 456 -2.90 26.30 5.45
CA GLN A 456 -3.57 26.34 6.75
C GLN A 456 -3.86 27.78 7.20
N ALA A 457 -2.93 28.70 7.01
CA ALA A 457 -3.13 30.12 7.32
C ALA A 457 -4.28 30.73 6.49
N LEU A 458 -4.37 30.42 5.20
CA LEU A 458 -5.48 30.87 4.34
C LEU A 458 -6.82 30.30 4.80
N ASN A 459 -6.87 29.01 5.14
CA ASN A 459 -8.09 28.38 5.66
C ASN A 459 -8.56 29.05 6.96
N GLN A 460 -7.62 29.43 7.83
CA GLN A 460 -7.92 30.07 9.11
C GLN A 460 -8.48 31.49 8.95
N VAL A 461 -8.10 32.22 7.89
CA VAL A 461 -8.68 33.54 7.55
C VAL A 461 -10.13 33.44 7.08
N MET A 462 -10.51 32.28 6.54
CA MET A 462 -11.87 32.04 6.01
C MET A 462 -12.84 31.46 7.05
N GLN A 463 -12.37 31.17 8.26
CA GLN A 463 -13.17 30.75 9.43
C GLN A 463 -13.56 31.98 10.25
#